data_AF-A0A5E4CX24-F1
#
_entry.id   AF-A0A5E4CX24-F1
#
_cell.length_a   1.000
_cell.length_b   1.000
_cell.length_c   1.000
_cell.angle_alpha   90.00
_cell.angle_beta   90.00
_cell.angle_gamma   90.00
#
_symmetry.space_group_name_H-M   'P 1'
#
loop_
_entity.id
_entity.type
_entity.pdbx_description
1 polymer ?
#
loop_
_entity_poly.entity_id
_entity_poly.type
_entity_poly.pdbx_seq_one_letter_code
_entity_poly.pdbx_strand_id
1 'polypeptide(L)'
;QDSCDQLVCIAKVLGTDELYGYRKKYHIDLDPRLKDILGHHSQKRWEIFMRTENRHLVSPEAGDLQDKLPQYDHQQTLTAKEAMKLPYFYPTMKDRSQPWAENAVLSSGVMAARGGLETD
;
A
#
# COMPACT_ATOMS: atom_id res chain seq x y z
N GLN A 1 -19.01 -15.46 9.40
CA GLN A 1 -18.07 -16.53 9.02
C GLN A 1 -16.80 -15.90 8.43
N ASP A 2 -16.97 -14.89 7.58
CA ASP A 2 -15.95 -14.21 6.79
C ASP A 2 -14.74 -13.66 7.57
N SER A 3 -14.93 -13.16 8.81
CA SER A 3 -13.83 -12.63 9.62
C SER A 3 -12.84 -13.70 10.11
N CYS A 4 -13.35 -14.89 10.44
CA CYS A 4 -12.50 -16.01 10.87
C CYS A 4 -11.66 -16.54 9.70
N ASP A 5 -12.29 -16.67 8.53
CA ASP A 5 -11.61 -17.13 7.32
C ASP A 5 -10.52 -16.16 6.87
N GLN A 6 -10.75 -14.85 7.06
CA GLN A 6 -9.75 -13.83 6.77
C GLN A 6 -8.50 -13.97 7.67
N LEU A 7 -8.67 -14.21 8.98
CA LEU A 7 -7.52 -14.41 9.86
C LEU A 7 -6.73 -15.66 9.49
N VAL A 8 -7.43 -16.74 9.10
CA VAL A 8 -6.80 -17.97 8.63
C VAL A 8 -6.00 -17.74 7.35
N CYS A 9 -6.53 -16.96 6.41
CA CYS A 9 -5.82 -16.58 5.19
C CYS A 9 -4.55 -15.77 5.50
N ILE A 10 -4.62 -14.81 6.42
CA ILE A 10 -3.44 -14.03 6.84
C ILE A 10 -2.42 -14.96 7.52
N ALA A 11 -2.87 -15.82 8.43
CA ALA A 11 -2.01 -16.77 9.14
C ALA A 11 -1.30 -17.78 8.25
N LYS A 12 -1.93 -18.18 7.14
CA LYS A 12 -1.30 -19.03 6.13
C LYS A 12 -0.17 -18.35 5.36
N VAL A 13 -0.09 -17.03 5.38
CA VAL A 13 0.95 -16.26 4.65
C VAL A 13 2.00 -15.73 5.60
N LEU A 14 1.59 -15.01 6.66
CA LEU A 14 2.52 -14.45 7.64
C LEU A 14 3.01 -15.48 8.66
N GLY A 15 2.36 -16.65 8.73
CA GLY A 15 2.68 -17.69 9.70
C GLY A 15 1.98 -17.50 11.04
N THR A 16 1.89 -18.58 11.80
CA THR A 16 1.19 -18.61 13.10
C THR A 16 2.08 -18.22 14.27
N ASP A 17 3.41 -18.37 14.14
CA ASP A 17 4.34 -18.09 15.23
C ASP A 17 4.41 -16.59 15.53
N GLU A 18 4.47 -15.76 14.49
CA GLU A 18 4.40 -14.30 14.64
C GLU A 18 3.04 -13.85 15.19
N LEU A 19 1.94 -14.49 14.78
CA LEU A 19 0.60 -14.23 15.33
C LEU A 19 0.53 -14.50 16.84
N TYR A 20 1.09 -15.63 17.29
CA TYR A 20 1.14 -15.97 18.71
C TYR A 20 2.08 -15.05 19.49
N GLY A 21 3.20 -14.63 18.89
CA GLY A 21 4.09 -13.60 19.44
C GLY A 21 3.37 -12.27 19.65
N TYR A 22 2.66 -11.79 18.63
CA TYR A 22 1.83 -10.58 18.69
C TYR A 22 0.76 -10.68 19.77
N ARG A 23 0.04 -11.80 19.82
CA ARG A 23 -0.96 -12.06 20.85
C ARG A 23 -0.36 -11.96 22.26
N LYS A 24 0.79 -12.59 22.49
CA LYS A 24 1.48 -12.59 23.78
C LYS A 24 1.94 -11.19 24.18
N LYS A 25 2.41 -10.39 23.22
CA LYS A 25 2.88 -9.01 23.45
C LYS A 25 1.75 -8.08 23.92
N TYR A 26 0.56 -8.21 23.35
CA TYR A 26 -0.57 -7.32 23.63
C TYR A 26 -1.66 -7.93 24.51
N HIS A 27 -1.42 -9.12 25.08
CA HIS A 27 -2.38 -9.86 25.91
C HIS A 27 -3.76 -10.03 25.26
N ILE A 28 -3.78 -10.29 23.95
CA ILE A 28 -5.01 -10.48 23.19
C ILE A 28 -5.54 -11.89 23.47
N ASP A 29 -6.84 -12.06 23.68
CA ASP A 29 -7.44 -13.38 23.75
C ASP A 29 -7.96 -13.84 22.40
N LEU A 30 -7.57 -15.05 22.02
CA LEU A 30 -7.98 -15.69 20.79
C LEU A 30 -9.03 -16.74 21.11
N ASP A 31 -10.17 -16.66 20.43
CA ASP A 31 -11.26 -17.65 20.55
C ASP A 31 -10.69 -19.07 20.36
N PRO A 32 -10.96 -20.01 21.30
CA PRO A 32 -10.56 -21.40 21.16
C PRO A 32 -10.93 -22.03 19.81
N ARG A 33 -12.08 -21.66 19.22
CA ARG A 33 -12.49 -22.14 17.89
C ARG A 33 -11.52 -21.74 16.79
N LEU A 34 -10.95 -20.54 16.90
CA LEU A 34 -9.96 -20.04 15.95
C LEU A 34 -8.61 -20.76 16.10
N LYS A 35 -8.22 -21.14 17.32
CA LYS A 35 -7.00 -21.94 17.54
C LYS A 35 -7.05 -23.26 16.78
N ASP A 36 -8.18 -23.95 16.83
CA ASP A 36 -8.33 -25.25 16.17
C ASP A 36 -8.26 -25.13 14.64
N ILE A 37 -8.78 -24.03 14.09
CA ILE A 37 -8.83 -23.79 12.63
C ILE A 37 -7.50 -23.23 12.10
N LEU A 38 -6.77 -22.43 12.90
CA LEU A 38 -5.52 -21.80 12.48
C LEU A 38 -4.37 -22.79 12.33
N GLY A 39 -4.35 -23.85 13.14
CA GLY A 39 -3.27 -24.84 13.10
C GLY A 39 -1.88 -24.22 13.27
N HIS A 40 -0.89 -24.78 12.57
CA HIS A 40 0.47 -24.26 12.52
C HIS A 40 0.89 -24.00 11.06
N HIS A 41 1.37 -22.80 10.79
CA HIS A 41 1.81 -22.37 9.47
C HIS A 41 3.15 -21.63 9.58
N SER A 42 4.10 -22.02 8.74
CA SER A 42 5.34 -21.26 8.57
C SER A 42 5.10 -20.00 7.73
N GLN A 43 5.88 -18.97 8.01
CA GLN A 43 5.88 -17.75 7.22
C GLN A 43 6.27 -18.06 5.77
N LYS A 44 5.52 -17.48 4.84
CA LYS A 44 5.74 -17.62 3.42
C LYS A 44 6.46 -16.39 2.89
N ARG A 45 7.55 -16.64 2.17
CA ARG A 45 8.30 -15.67 1.39
C ARG A 45 7.48 -15.14 0.21
N TRP A 46 7.51 -13.85 -0.08
CA TRP A 46 6.68 -13.26 -1.14
C TRP A 46 6.97 -13.80 -2.54
N GLU A 47 8.17 -14.34 -2.77
CA GLU A 47 8.56 -14.94 -4.04
C GLU A 47 7.63 -16.05 -4.49
N ILE A 48 6.93 -16.74 -3.57
CA ILE A 48 5.98 -17.79 -3.94
C ILE A 48 4.73 -17.25 -4.66
N PHE A 49 4.44 -15.95 -4.52
CA PHE A 49 3.31 -15.29 -5.18
C PHE A 49 3.71 -14.71 -6.54
N MET A 50 5.00 -14.75 -6.90
CA MET A 50 5.48 -14.37 -8.21
C MET A 50 5.15 -15.48 -9.21
N ARG A 51 4.26 -15.16 -10.14
CA ARG A 51 3.83 -15.99 -11.26
C ARG A 51 4.26 -15.33 -12.57
N THR A 52 4.26 -16.09 -13.66
CA THR A 52 4.68 -15.57 -14.97
C THR A 52 3.88 -14.35 -15.39
N GLU A 53 2.59 -14.30 -15.03
CA GLU A 53 1.67 -13.24 -15.40
C GLU A 53 1.93 -11.94 -14.64
N ASN A 54 2.34 -12.00 -13.36
CA ASN A 54 2.54 -10.82 -12.52
C ASN A 54 4.02 -10.43 -12.34
N ARG A 55 4.97 -11.24 -12.84
CA ARG A 55 6.41 -11.03 -12.68
C ARG A 55 6.90 -9.65 -13.15
N HIS A 56 6.27 -9.11 -14.20
CA HIS A 56 6.61 -7.80 -14.74
C HIS A 56 6.22 -6.64 -13.82
N LEU A 57 5.36 -6.87 -12.83
CA LEU A 57 4.94 -5.88 -11.82
C LEU A 57 5.79 -5.94 -10.55
N VAL A 58 6.62 -6.98 -10.40
CA VAL A 58 7.35 -7.23 -9.16
C VAL A 58 8.82 -6.89 -9.35
N SER A 59 9.23 -5.75 -8.81
CA SER A 59 10.64 -5.36 -8.70
C SER A 59 11.22 -5.79 -7.33
N PRO A 60 12.56 -5.88 -7.18
CA PRO A 60 13.18 -6.17 -5.88
C PRO A 60 12.72 -5.21 -4.76
N GLU A 61 12.55 -3.93 -5.10
CA GLU A 61 12.06 -2.90 -4.17
C GLU A 61 10.60 -3.11 -3.77
N ALA A 62 9.80 -3.74 -4.64
CA ALA A 62 8.41 -4.10 -4.36
C ALA A 62 8.32 -5.25 -3.34
N GLY A 63 9.27 -6.19 -3.40
CA GLY A 63 9.40 -7.26 -2.40
C GLY A 63 9.70 -6.69 -1.02
N ASP A 64 10.69 -5.81 -0.92
CA ASP A 64 11.06 -5.11 0.33
C ASP A 64 9.91 -4.31 0.94
N LEU A 65 9.05 -3.70 0.11
CA LEU A 65 7.84 -3.02 0.55
C LEU A 65 6.81 -4.02 1.12
N GLN A 66 6.63 -5.16 0.43
CA GLN A 66 5.70 -6.21 0.84
C GLN A 66 6.12 -6.93 2.13
N ASP A 67 7.40 -6.97 2.48
CA ASP A 67 7.85 -7.49 3.78
C ASP A 67 7.56 -6.53 4.95
N LYS A 68 7.43 -5.22 4.67
CA LYS A 68 7.34 -4.18 5.71
C LYS A 68 5.92 -3.70 6.01
N LEU A 69 4.95 -3.99 5.14
CA LEU A 69 3.56 -3.54 5.30
C LEU A 69 2.66 -4.53 6.06
N PRO A 70 2.58 -5.82 5.69
CA PRO A 70 1.77 -6.79 6.40
C PRO A 70 2.58 -7.37 7.56
N GLN A 71 2.51 -6.71 8.71
CA GLN A 71 3.06 -7.22 9.96
C GLN A 71 1.93 -7.38 10.97
N TYR A 72 2.00 -8.43 11.80
CA TYR A 72 1.02 -8.58 12.88
C TYR A 72 1.14 -7.44 13.90
N ASP A 73 2.36 -7.00 14.18
CA ASP A 73 2.60 -5.90 15.09
C ASP A 73 2.27 -4.55 14.44
N HIS A 74 1.08 -4.04 14.77
CA HIS A 74 0.60 -2.75 14.29
C HIS A 74 1.54 -1.57 14.59
N GLN A 75 2.43 -1.67 15.58
CA GLN A 75 3.43 -0.64 15.86
C GLN A 75 4.65 -0.70 14.92
N GLN A 76 4.90 -1.86 14.30
CA GLN A 76 6.00 -2.05 13.38
C GLN A 76 5.59 -1.86 11.92
N THR A 77 4.27 -1.90 11.64
CA THR A 77 3.71 -1.48 10.36
C THR A 77 4.14 -0.05 10.03
N LEU A 78 4.77 0.14 8.87
CA LEU A 78 5.21 1.45 8.42
C LEU A 78 4.05 2.44 8.33
N THR A 79 4.26 3.65 8.82
CA THR A 79 3.31 4.75 8.58
C THR A 79 3.30 5.13 7.10
N ALA A 80 2.19 5.72 6.62
CA ALA A 80 2.11 6.17 5.22
C ALA A 80 3.28 7.09 4.83
N LYS A 81 3.72 7.97 5.74
CA LYS A 81 4.84 8.88 5.52
C LYS A 81 6.17 8.15 5.40
N GLU A 82 6.38 7.06 6.13
CA GLU A 82 7.57 6.23 6.05
C GLU A 82 7.55 5.34 4.81
N ALA A 83 6.40 4.75 4.49
CA ALA A 83 6.20 3.95 3.30
C ALA A 83 6.53 4.75 2.03
N MET A 84 6.10 6.01 1.95
CA MET A 84 6.43 6.91 0.84
C MET A 84 7.94 7.12 0.65
N LYS A 85 8.78 6.98 1.70
CA LYS A 85 10.24 7.15 1.59
C LYS A 85 10.96 5.91 1.02
N LEU A 86 10.24 4.82 0.78
CA LEU A 86 10.84 3.59 0.29
C LEU A 86 11.29 3.75 -1.18
N PRO A 87 12.41 3.10 -1.57
CA PRO A 87 12.94 3.18 -2.93
C PRO A 87 11.92 2.86 -4.02
N TYR A 88 10.96 1.99 -3.72
CA TYR A 88 9.85 1.65 -4.61
C TYR A 88 9.09 2.88 -5.15
N PHE A 89 8.94 3.94 -4.35
CA PHE A 89 8.20 5.15 -4.74
C PHE A 89 9.08 6.24 -5.39
N TYR A 90 10.40 6.05 -5.48
CA TYR A 90 11.30 7.08 -6.03
C TYR A 90 11.02 7.46 -7.49
N PRO A 91 10.68 6.52 -8.40
CA PRO A 91 10.33 6.88 -9.77
C PRO A 91 9.13 7.84 -9.85
N THR A 92 8.08 7.59 -9.06
CA THR A 92 6.86 8.41 -9.03
C THR A 92 7.10 9.77 -8.36
N MET A 93 8.00 9.85 -7.38
CA MET A 93 8.35 11.12 -6.73
C MET A 93 9.17 12.04 -7.64
N LYS A 94 10.07 11.48 -8.46
CA LYS A 94 10.80 12.26 -9.47
C LYS A 94 9.85 12.87 -10.50
N ASP A 95 8.85 12.11 -10.93
CA ASP A 95 7.87 12.61 -11.89
C ASP A 95 6.98 13.72 -11.30
N ARG A 96 6.59 13.61 -10.02
CA ARG A 96 5.83 14.66 -9.30
C ARG A 96 6.63 15.93 -9.02
N SER A 97 7.96 15.89 -9.18
CA SER A 97 8.83 17.06 -9.10
C SER A 97 8.98 17.80 -10.45
N GLN A 98 8.36 17.31 -11.53
CA GLN A 98 7.99 18.21 -12.62
C GLN A 98 6.83 19.09 -12.15
N PRO A 99 6.97 20.43 -12.20
CA PRO A 99 5.86 21.30 -11.90
C PRO A 99 4.80 21.09 -12.98
N TRP A 100 3.66 20.49 -12.62
CA TRP A 100 2.44 20.61 -13.42
C TRP A 100 1.85 22.03 -13.39
N ALA A 101 2.59 23.02 -12.87
CA ALA A 101 2.17 24.40 -12.71
C ALA A 101 2.35 25.27 -13.96
N GLU A 102 2.16 24.74 -15.17
CA GLU A 102 2.23 25.55 -16.41
C GLU A 102 0.98 25.53 -17.29
N ASN A 103 -0.12 24.87 -16.91
CA ASN A 103 -1.35 24.90 -17.72
C ASN A 103 -2.55 25.65 -17.10
N ALA A 104 -2.36 26.39 -16.00
CA ALA A 104 -3.42 27.25 -15.44
C ALA A 104 -3.39 28.72 -15.96
N VAL A 105 -2.39 29.12 -16.76
CA VAL A 105 -2.24 30.53 -17.21
C VAL A 105 -2.73 30.79 -18.64
N LEU A 106 -3.27 29.79 -19.36
CA LEU A 106 -3.85 30.02 -20.70
C LEU A 106 -5.38 30.21 -20.72
N SER A 107 -6.05 30.23 -19.56
CA SER A 107 -7.50 30.50 -19.48
C SER A 107 -7.87 31.93 -19.06
N SER A 108 -6.94 32.89 -19.11
CA SER A 108 -7.25 34.32 -18.95
C SER A 108 -6.92 35.06 -20.24
N GLY A 109 -7.74 34.85 -21.26
CA GLY A 109 -7.58 35.49 -22.57
C GLY A 109 -8.87 35.63 -23.37
N VAL A 110 -10.05 35.55 -22.73
CA VAL A 110 -11.33 35.78 -23.41
C VAL A 110 -12.31 36.53 -22.50
N MET A 111 -12.33 37.85 -22.65
CA MET A 111 -13.42 38.82 -22.34
C MET A 111 -12.86 40.19 -22.77
N ALA A 112 -13.38 40.94 -23.73
CA ALA A 112 -14.77 41.12 -24.09
C ALA A 112 -14.93 41.55 -25.56
N ALA A 113 -16.05 41.14 -26.14
CA ALA A 113 -16.51 41.58 -27.44
C ALA A 113 -17.24 42.94 -27.35
N ARG A 114 -17.10 43.73 -28.44
CA ARG A 114 -18.07 44.68 -29.04
C ARG A 114 -18.53 45.91 -28.22
N GLY A 115 -18.20 47.09 -28.75
CA GLY A 115 -18.94 48.35 -28.58
C GLY A 115 -18.33 49.44 -29.48
N GLY A 116 -19.05 49.88 -30.52
CA GLY A 116 -18.53 50.74 -31.59
C GLY A 116 -18.56 52.24 -31.33
N LEU A 117 -18.08 53.04 -32.30
CA LEU A 117 -18.71 54.23 -32.88
C LEU A 117 -17.75 54.93 -33.86
N GLU A 118 -18.34 55.46 -34.94
CA GLU A 118 -17.79 56.34 -35.97
C GLU A 118 -17.16 57.65 -35.43
N THR A 119 -16.62 58.43 -36.38
CA THR A 119 -16.04 59.79 -36.36
C THR A 119 -14.51 59.80 -36.29
N ASP A 120 -13.76 60.42 -37.21
CA ASP A 120 -14.04 61.44 -38.26
C ASP A 120 -13.07 61.20 -39.44
#